data_AF-B1XNR6-F1
#
_entry.id   AF-B1XNR6-F1
#
_cell.length_a   1.000
_cell.length_b   1.000
_cell.length_c   1.000
_cell.angle_alpha   90.00
_cell.angle_beta   90.00
_cell.angle_gamma   90.00
#
_symmetry.space_group_name_H-M   'P 1'
#
loop_
_entity.id
_entity.type
_entity.pdbx_description
1 polymer ?
#
loop_
_entity_poly.entity_id
_entity_poly.type
_entity_poly.pdbx_seq_one_letter_code
_entity_poly.pdbx_strand_id
1 'polypeptide(L)'
;MANFWSLLLYLNRRQDRGFTFIEVLAGILIALIFTLIATQAIVIGTVFKVRARRISEATNVIRADLEELRFLSTSANPENINSQLIQLCRQSFSTAFINSFASTLPPVDSPVTLLNKSYELRREESYPEWNVLRLSYSVRDTDNPNGVVIAELQAEITPEASTECPWIR
;
A
#
# COMPACT_ATOMS: atom_id res chain seq x y z
N MET A 1 -18.17 -44.43 -56.04
CA MET A 1 -17.47 -43.62 -55.03
C MET A 1 -18.32 -42.39 -54.79
N ALA A 2 -19.15 -42.37 -53.75
CA ALA A 2 -19.97 -41.22 -53.42
C ALA A 2 -19.08 -40.19 -52.71
N ASN A 3 -18.99 -38.99 -53.29
CA ASN A 3 -18.05 -37.97 -52.89
C ASN A 3 -18.42 -37.42 -51.51
N PHE A 4 -17.48 -37.47 -50.57
CA PHE A 4 -17.60 -36.92 -49.20
C PHE A 4 -18.14 -35.46 -49.19
N TRP A 5 -17.84 -34.70 -50.25
CA TRP A 5 -18.36 -33.36 -50.50
C TRP A 5 -19.88 -33.25 -50.70
N SER A 6 -20.54 -34.26 -51.29
CA SER A 6 -22.00 -34.22 -51.44
C SER A 6 -22.72 -34.49 -50.13
N LEU A 7 -22.07 -35.18 -49.19
CA LEU A 7 -22.60 -35.49 -47.86
C LEU A 7 -22.49 -34.28 -46.91
N LEU A 8 -21.39 -33.52 -47.01
CA LEU A 8 -21.22 -32.25 -46.29
C LEU A 8 -22.22 -31.17 -46.72
N LEU A 9 -22.53 -31.08 -48.02
CA LEU A 9 -23.54 -30.12 -48.51
C LEU A 9 -24.97 -30.52 -48.13
N TYR A 10 -25.25 -31.81 -47.92
CA TYR A 10 -26.60 -32.27 -47.54
C TYR A 10 -26.92 -31.99 -46.06
N LEU A 11 -25.91 -31.99 -45.20
CA LEU A 11 -26.06 -31.60 -43.79
C LEU A 11 -26.33 -30.10 -43.64
N ASN A 12 -25.72 -29.26 -44.48
CA ASN A 12 -25.87 -27.81 -44.46
C ASN A 12 -27.23 -27.32 -45.00
N ARG A 13 -27.93 -28.12 -45.81
CA ARG A 13 -29.22 -27.75 -46.43
C ARG A 13 -30.45 -27.96 -45.53
N ARG A 14 -30.26 -28.47 -44.30
CA ARG A 14 -31.32 -28.60 -43.29
C ARG A 14 -31.20 -27.59 -42.14
N GLN A 15 -30.53 -26.45 -42.37
CA GLN A 15 -30.39 -25.38 -41.37
C GLN A 15 -31.33 -24.18 -41.56
N ASP A 16 -32.30 -24.24 -42.49
CA ASP A 16 -33.31 -23.19 -42.67
C ASP A 16 -34.52 -23.38 -41.72
N ARG A 17 -34.27 -23.64 -40.43
CA ARG A 17 -35.30 -23.53 -39.38
C ARG A 17 -35.00 -22.30 -38.54
N GLY A 18 -35.88 -21.30 -38.61
CA GLY A 18 -35.82 -20.13 -37.74
C GLY A 18 -35.91 -20.52 -36.27
N PHE A 19 -35.33 -19.68 -35.39
CA PHE A 19 -35.36 -19.91 -33.94
C PHE A 19 -36.79 -20.05 -33.44
N THR A 20 -37.02 -21.08 -32.63
CA THR A 20 -38.32 -21.26 -31.98
C THR A 20 -38.47 -20.23 -30.86
N PHE A 21 -39.69 -19.72 -30.64
CA PHE A 21 -39.94 -18.69 -29.60
C PHE A 21 -39.48 -19.14 -28.20
N ILE A 22 -39.62 -20.43 -27.88
CA ILE A 22 -39.21 -21.00 -26.60
C ILE A 22 -37.68 -21.03 -26.43
N GLU A 23 -36.94 -21.27 -27.50
CA GLU A 23 -35.47 -21.30 -27.49
C GLU A 23 -34.89 -19.91 -27.28
N VAL A 24 -35.48 -18.89 -27.92
CA VAL A 24 -35.12 -17.49 -27.69
C VAL A 24 -35.41 -17.09 -26.24
N LEU A 25 -36.55 -17.50 -25.69
CA LEU A 25 -36.92 -17.20 -24.31
C LEU A 25 -35.97 -17.87 -23.30
N ALA A 26 -35.61 -19.13 -23.52
CA ALA A 26 -34.61 -19.83 -22.70
C ALA A 26 -33.23 -19.17 -22.79
N GLY A 27 -32.81 -18.74 -23.98
CA GLY A 27 -31.55 -18.03 -24.18
C GLY A 27 -31.48 -16.69 -23.44
N ILE A 28 -32.54 -15.89 -23.50
CA ILE A 28 -32.63 -14.63 -22.75
C ILE A 28 -32.59 -14.90 -21.23
N LEU A 29 -33.30 -15.93 -20.75
CA LEU A 29 -33.31 -16.27 -19.33
C LEU A 29 -31.93 -16.65 -18.82
N ILE A 30 -31.18 -17.45 -19.58
CA ILE A 30 -29.80 -17.81 -19.24
C ILE A 30 -28.90 -16.58 -19.26
N ALA A 31 -29.00 -15.74 -20.29
CA ALA A 31 -28.21 -14.51 -20.39
C ALA A 31 -28.47 -13.52 -19.24
N LEU A 32 -29.72 -13.40 -18.79
CA LEU A 32 -30.08 -12.54 -17.66
C LEU A 32 -29.45 -13.01 -16.36
N ILE A 33 -29.47 -14.32 -16.07
CA ILE A 33 -28.86 -14.86 -14.86
C ILE A 33 -27.35 -14.59 -14.87
N PHE A 34 -26.67 -14.84 -16.00
CA PHE A 34 -25.24 -14.58 -16.10
C PHE A 34 -24.89 -13.10 -15.95
N THR A 35 -25.66 -12.19 -16.56
CA THR A 35 -25.41 -10.74 -16.44
C THR A 35 -25.65 -10.22 -15.03
N LEU A 36 -26.67 -10.72 -14.32
CA LEU A 36 -26.93 -10.37 -12.92
C LEU A 36 -25.81 -10.82 -11.99
N ILE A 37 -25.23 -12.00 -12.22
CA ILE A 37 -24.09 -12.47 -11.42
C ILE A 37 -22.82 -11.67 -11.76
N ALA A 38 -22.56 -11.43 -13.05
CA ALA A 38 -21.37 -10.70 -13.50
C ALA A 38 -21.33 -9.26 -12.97
N THR A 39 -22.47 -8.56 -12.97
CA THR A 39 -22.57 -7.18 -12.45
C THR A 39 -22.25 -7.10 -10.97
N GLN A 40 -22.72 -8.06 -10.17
CA GLN A 40 -22.38 -8.11 -8.74
C GLN A 40 -20.88 -8.32 -8.51
N ALA A 41 -20.26 -9.22 -9.27
CA ALA A 41 -18.82 -9.46 -9.20
C ALA A 41 -18.00 -8.20 -9.52
N ILE A 42 -18.43 -7.43 -10.54
CA ILE A 42 -17.76 -6.17 -10.92
C ILE A 42 -17.85 -5.14 -9.78
N VAL A 43 -19.03 -4.95 -9.17
CA VAL A 43 -19.21 -3.99 -8.07
C VAL A 43 -18.36 -4.35 -6.86
N ILE A 44 -18.29 -5.63 -6.51
CA ILE A 44 -17.42 -6.09 -5.42
C ILE A 44 -15.94 -5.83 -5.75
N GLY A 45 -15.54 -6.10 -7.00
CA GLY A 45 -14.19 -5.84 -7.48
C GLY A 45 -13.80 -4.36 -7.43
N THR A 46 -14.71 -3.44 -7.78
CA THR A 46 -14.43 -2.00 -7.73
C THR A 46 -14.25 -1.51 -6.30
N VAL A 47 -15.05 -2.01 -5.35
CA VAL A 47 -14.90 -1.69 -3.92
C VAL A 47 -13.52 -2.12 -3.41
N PHE A 48 -13.09 -3.35 -3.71
CA PHE A 48 -11.75 -3.80 -3.32
C PHE A 48 -10.64 -3.01 -3.99
N LYS A 49 -10.80 -2.64 -5.26
CA LYS A 49 -9.84 -1.80 -5.99
C LYS A 49 -9.69 -0.42 -5.32
N VAL A 50 -10.78 0.22 -4.92
CA VAL A 50 -10.73 1.51 -4.22
C VAL A 50 -10.01 1.37 -2.89
N ARG A 51 -10.32 0.33 -2.10
CA ARG A 51 -9.65 0.08 -0.82
C ARG A 51 -8.14 -0.15 -1.00
N ALA A 52 -7.76 -0.98 -1.95
CA ALA A 52 -6.36 -1.25 -2.26
C ALA A 52 -5.61 0.02 -2.67
N ARG A 53 -6.25 0.89 -3.47
CA ARG A 53 -5.67 2.18 -3.87
C ARG A 53 -5.47 3.11 -2.67
N ARG A 54 -6.42 3.18 -1.73
CA ARG A 54 -6.24 3.98 -0.50
C ARG A 54 -5.04 3.52 0.32
N ILE A 55 -4.88 2.21 0.50
CA ILE A 55 -3.74 1.64 1.22
C ILE A 55 -2.44 1.95 0.47
N SER A 56 -2.44 1.84 -0.85
CA SER A 56 -1.26 2.16 -1.67
C SER A 56 -0.88 3.65 -1.61
N GLU A 57 -1.84 4.57 -1.63
CA GLU A 57 -1.57 6.01 -1.50
C GLU A 57 -1.10 6.37 -0.09
N ALA A 58 -1.74 5.81 0.95
CA ALA A 58 -1.33 6.00 2.34
C ALA A 58 0.12 5.54 2.58
N THR A 59 0.48 4.36 2.09
CA THR A 59 1.85 3.84 2.20
C THR A 59 2.85 4.66 1.39
N ASN A 60 2.44 5.22 0.24
CA ASN A 60 3.30 6.11 -0.54
C ASN A 60 3.62 7.40 0.22
N VAL A 61 2.63 7.98 0.92
CA VAL A 61 2.84 9.17 1.76
C VAL A 61 3.80 8.86 2.91
N ILE A 62 3.62 7.73 3.59
CA ILE A 62 4.54 7.31 4.66
C ILE A 62 5.97 7.11 4.11
N ARG A 63 6.10 6.51 2.92
CA ARG A 63 7.41 6.33 2.27
C ARG A 63 8.06 7.66 1.90
N ALA A 64 7.29 8.64 1.45
CA ALA A 64 7.81 9.96 1.15
C ALA A 64 8.39 10.63 2.41
N ASP A 65 7.68 10.57 3.54
CA ASP A 65 8.18 11.08 4.82
C ASP A 65 9.46 10.34 5.28
N LEU A 66 9.51 9.01 5.14
CA LEU A 66 10.71 8.23 5.44
C LEU A 66 11.90 8.60 4.55
N GLU A 67 11.66 8.87 3.27
CA GLU A 67 12.70 9.31 2.33
C GLU A 67 13.23 10.71 2.71
N GLU A 68 12.34 11.61 3.15
CA GLU A 68 12.72 12.92 3.66
C GLU A 68 13.56 12.81 4.94
N LEU A 69 13.13 11.99 5.91
CA LEU A 69 13.91 11.73 7.12
C LEU A 69 15.28 11.12 6.81
N ARG A 70 15.36 10.27 5.79
CA ARG A 70 16.63 9.71 5.28
C ARG A 70 17.51 10.77 4.64
N PHE A 71 16.93 11.68 3.86
CA PHE A 71 17.67 12.78 3.26
C PHE A 71 18.22 13.71 4.35
N LEU A 72 17.37 14.10 5.30
CA LEU A 72 17.76 14.97 6.40
C LEU A 72 18.83 14.33 7.28
N SER A 73 18.74 13.03 7.57
CA SER A 73 19.77 12.33 8.34
C SER A 73 21.11 12.23 7.63
N THR A 74 21.10 12.12 6.29
CA THR A 74 22.33 12.14 5.50
C THR A 74 22.95 13.54 5.44
N SER A 75 22.11 14.58 5.40
CA SER A 75 22.55 15.99 5.40
C SER A 75 22.99 16.48 6.78
N ALA A 76 22.52 15.85 7.85
CA ALA A 76 22.99 16.04 9.22
C ALA A 76 24.37 15.37 9.39
N ASN A 77 25.35 15.85 8.62
CA ASN A 77 26.73 15.42 8.73
C ASN A 77 27.29 15.87 10.09
N PRO A 78 27.76 14.97 10.96
CA PRO A 78 28.52 15.37 12.14
C PRO A 78 29.94 15.71 11.67
N GLU A 79 30.23 16.96 11.33
CA GLU A 79 31.56 17.37 10.82
C GLU A 79 32.73 17.24 11.83
N ASN A 80 32.65 16.41 12.87
CA ASN A 80 33.74 16.09 13.79
C ASN A 80 33.80 14.60 14.22
N ILE A 81 33.58 13.67 13.27
CA ILE A 81 33.66 12.22 13.50
C ILE A 81 35.10 11.70 13.61
N ASN A 82 35.96 12.28 14.45
CA ASN A 82 37.22 11.63 14.85
C ASN A 82 37.35 11.48 16.38
N SER A 83 36.48 12.14 17.14
CA SER A 83 36.30 11.95 18.60
C SER A 83 34.83 11.72 18.99
N GLN A 84 33.89 12.05 18.10
CA GLN A 84 32.46 11.86 18.32
C GLN A 84 31.98 10.44 18.06
N LEU A 85 32.65 9.62 17.23
CA LEU A 85 32.22 8.22 17.01
C LEU A 85 32.17 7.43 18.33
N ILE A 86 33.14 7.67 19.22
CA ILE A 86 33.19 7.06 20.57
C ILE A 86 32.10 7.62 21.49
N GLN A 87 31.78 8.92 21.38
CA GLN A 87 30.68 9.55 22.13
C GLN A 87 29.31 9.11 21.61
N LEU A 88 29.17 8.88 20.30
CA LEU A 88 27.97 8.37 19.62
C LEU A 88 27.77 6.86 19.86
N CYS A 89 28.85 6.09 20.06
CA CYS A 89 28.75 4.72 20.59
C CYS A 89 28.37 4.72 22.09
N ARG A 90 28.64 5.80 22.84
CA ARG A 90 28.36 5.91 24.30
C ARG A 90 27.01 6.56 24.61
N GLN A 91 26.56 7.50 23.79
CA GLN A 91 25.24 8.11 23.84
C GLN A 91 24.41 7.36 22.80
N SER A 92 23.44 6.56 23.26
CA SER A 92 22.45 5.87 22.42
C SER A 92 22.21 6.60 21.09
N PHE A 93 22.51 5.95 19.96
CA PHE A 93 22.38 6.57 18.64
C PHE A 93 21.02 7.25 18.46
N SER A 94 19.97 6.65 18.98
CA SER A 94 18.62 7.19 18.88
C SER A 94 18.46 8.58 19.53
N THR A 95 19.19 8.88 20.62
CA THR A 95 19.21 10.21 21.23
C THR A 95 20.14 11.16 20.50
N ALA A 96 21.27 10.69 19.99
CA ALA A 96 22.17 11.49 19.16
C ALA A 96 21.54 11.91 17.82
N PHE A 97 20.75 11.01 17.22
CA PHE A 97 19.96 11.25 16.02
C PHE A 97 18.94 12.37 16.27
N ILE A 98 18.11 12.28 17.30
CA ILE A 98 17.20 13.37 17.69
C ILE A 98 17.93 14.67 18.01
N ASN A 99 19.11 14.59 18.66
CA ASN A 99 19.91 15.76 18.98
C ASN A 99 20.42 16.46 17.71
N SER A 100 20.70 15.71 16.63
CA SER A 100 21.00 16.29 15.32
C SER A 100 19.81 17.04 14.71
N PHE A 101 18.59 16.68 15.12
CA PHE A 101 17.33 17.35 14.76
C PHE A 101 16.89 18.40 15.79
N ALA A 102 17.79 18.91 16.63
CA ALA A 102 17.45 19.91 17.65
C ALA A 102 16.29 19.48 18.56
N SER A 103 16.34 18.23 19.05
CA SER A 103 15.46 17.63 20.06
C SER A 103 14.08 17.11 19.62
N THR A 104 13.66 17.30 18.36
CA THR A 104 12.41 16.74 17.81
C THR A 104 12.50 16.54 16.30
N LEU A 105 12.04 15.41 15.77
CA LEU A 105 11.91 15.22 14.33
C LEU A 105 10.94 16.25 13.72
N PRO A 106 11.12 16.65 12.45
CA PRO A 106 10.23 17.62 11.80
C PRO A 106 8.78 17.09 11.83
N PRO A 107 7.77 17.91 12.14
CA PRO A 107 6.39 17.44 12.25
C PRO A 107 5.92 16.80 10.94
N VAL A 108 5.09 15.76 11.05
CA VAL A 108 4.50 15.13 9.87
C VAL A 108 3.42 16.02 9.26
N ASP A 109 3.41 16.16 7.94
CA ASP A 109 2.38 16.93 7.25
C ASP A 109 1.01 16.24 7.39
N SER A 110 0.13 16.85 8.18
CA SER A 110 -1.22 16.38 8.48
C SER A 110 -2.18 17.58 8.47
N PRO A 111 -3.39 17.46 7.91
CA PRO A 111 -4.01 16.25 7.38
C PRO A 111 -3.62 15.94 5.92
N VAL A 112 -3.64 14.65 5.57
CA VAL A 112 -3.31 14.14 4.23
C VAL A 112 -4.60 13.84 3.47
N THR A 113 -4.67 14.28 2.22
CA THR A 113 -5.80 13.96 1.34
C THR A 113 -5.51 12.72 0.51
N LEU A 114 -6.31 11.66 0.68
CA LEU A 114 -6.21 10.40 -0.10
C LEU A 114 -7.55 10.16 -0.80
N LEU A 115 -7.55 9.97 -2.12
CA LEU A 115 -8.78 9.78 -2.92
C LEU A 115 -9.93 10.74 -2.56
N ASN A 116 -9.64 12.05 -2.47
CA ASN A 116 -10.61 13.11 -2.17
C ASN A 116 -11.26 13.02 -0.77
N LYS A 117 -10.62 12.33 0.17
CA LYS A 117 -10.98 12.29 1.59
C LYS A 117 -9.77 12.66 2.46
N SER A 118 -10.00 13.43 3.52
CA SER A 118 -8.95 13.85 4.44
C SER A 118 -8.72 12.78 5.51
N TYR A 119 -7.45 12.53 5.85
CA TYR A 119 -7.04 11.57 6.86
C TYR A 119 -5.99 12.21 7.76
N GLU A 120 -6.03 11.86 9.04
CA GLU A 120 -5.02 12.23 10.00
C GLU A 120 -3.84 11.26 9.88
N LEU A 121 -2.67 11.78 9.53
CA LEU A 121 -1.41 11.05 9.60
C LEU A 121 -0.77 11.35 10.95
N ARG A 122 -0.45 10.30 11.70
CA ARG A 122 0.25 10.41 12.98
C ARG A 122 1.50 9.54 12.96
N ARG A 123 2.62 10.14 13.36
CA ARG A 123 3.90 9.48 13.58
C ARG A 123 4.19 9.45 15.08
N GLU A 124 4.45 8.28 15.62
CA GLU A 124 4.88 8.06 17.01
C GLU A 124 6.30 7.52 17.02
N GLU A 125 7.11 8.03 17.93
CA GLU A 125 8.53 7.69 18.05
C GLU A 125 8.73 6.85 19.30
N SER A 126 9.44 5.73 19.16
CA SER A 126 9.74 4.84 20.26
C SER A 126 11.20 4.42 20.25
N TYR A 127 11.76 4.27 21.45
CA TYR A 127 13.16 3.95 21.73
C TYR A 127 13.23 2.63 22.49
N PRO A 128 12.90 1.50 21.85
CA PRO A 128 12.91 0.21 22.52
C PRO A 128 14.33 -0.18 22.95
N GLU A 129 15.32 0.20 22.13
CA GLU A 129 16.74 -0.02 22.37
C GLU A 129 17.52 1.25 22.04
N TRP A 130 18.76 1.32 22.49
CA TRP A 130 19.60 2.51 22.42
C TRP A 130 20.27 2.70 21.05
N ASN A 131 20.27 1.67 20.20
CA ASN A 131 20.79 1.64 18.83
C ASN A 131 19.68 1.70 17.76
N VAL A 132 18.41 1.60 18.17
CA VAL A 132 17.26 1.48 17.26
C VAL A 132 16.28 2.63 17.50
N LEU A 133 15.95 3.37 16.44
CA LEU A 133 14.81 4.27 16.42
C LEU A 133 13.63 3.59 15.72
N ARG A 134 12.51 3.44 16.44
CA ARG A 134 11.27 2.90 15.87
C ARG A 134 10.30 4.03 15.58
N LEU A 135 9.87 4.13 14.34
CA LEU A 135 8.83 5.04 13.89
C LEU A 135 7.56 4.25 13.59
N SER A 136 6.48 4.58 14.29
CA SER A 136 5.15 4.01 14.05
C SER A 136 4.27 5.04 13.35
N TYR A 137 3.82 4.71 12.15
CA TYR A 137 2.92 5.54 11.37
C TYR A 137 1.53 4.97 11.40
N SER A 138 0.54 5.82 11.65
CA SER A 138 -0.87 5.47 11.55
C SER A 138 -1.63 6.51 10.73
N VAL A 139 -2.43 6.03 9.78
CA VAL A 139 -3.35 6.87 9.00
C VAL A 139 -4.77 6.58 9.45
N ARG A 140 -5.40 7.59 10.05
CA ARG A 140 -6.74 7.50 10.63
C ARG A 140 -7.74 8.37 9.88
N ASP A 141 -8.96 7.87 9.81
CA ASP A 141 -10.08 8.59 9.23
C ASP A 141 -10.63 9.62 10.23
N THR A 142 -10.49 10.91 9.90
CA THR A 142 -10.89 12.04 10.76
C THR A 142 -12.41 12.20 10.85
N ASP A 143 -13.16 11.69 9.87
CA ASP A 143 -14.62 11.81 9.82
C ASP A 143 -15.33 10.70 10.62
N ASN A 144 -14.60 9.66 11.04
CA ASN A 144 -15.17 8.54 11.77
C ASN A 144 -14.75 8.59 13.25
N PRO A 145 -15.68 8.80 14.21
CA PRO A 145 -15.34 8.87 15.63
C PRO A 145 -14.75 7.55 16.18
N ASN A 146 -14.94 6.43 15.49
CA ASN A 146 -14.32 5.14 15.83
C ASN A 146 -12.91 4.95 15.23
N GLY A 147 -12.35 5.98 14.56
CA GLY A 147 -10.93 6.08 14.21
C GLY A 147 -10.36 4.86 13.49
N VAL A 148 -11.04 4.36 12.46
CA VAL A 148 -10.59 3.18 11.70
C VAL A 148 -9.21 3.46 11.10
N VAL A 149 -8.22 2.66 11.50
CA VAL A 149 -6.86 2.71 10.96
C VAL A 149 -6.87 2.08 9.57
N ILE A 150 -6.46 2.85 8.57
CA ILE A 150 -6.49 2.44 7.16
C ILE A 150 -5.16 1.81 6.75
N ALA A 151 -4.08 2.37 7.27
CA ALA A 151 -2.74 1.87 7.09
C ALA A 151 -1.95 2.11 8.38
N GLU A 152 -1.18 1.10 8.75
CA GLU A 152 -0.18 1.18 9.79
C GLU A 152 1.14 0.69 9.17
N LEU A 153 2.21 1.42 9.42
CA LEU A 153 3.55 1.03 9.02
C LEU A 153 4.50 1.26 10.18
N GLN A 154 5.29 0.26 10.49
CA GLN A 154 6.40 0.41 11.43
C GLN A 154 7.70 0.40 10.64
N ALA A 155 8.52 1.43 10.86
CA ALA A 155 9.84 1.53 10.30
C ALA A 155 10.86 1.50 11.43
N GLU A 156 11.92 0.74 11.23
CA GLU A 156 13.04 0.64 12.14
C GLU A 156 14.26 1.25 11.47
N ILE A 157 14.88 2.23 12.13
CA ILE A 157 16.07 2.91 11.64
C ILE A 157 17.24 2.44 12.48
N THR A 158 18.16 1.74 11.83
CA THR A 158 19.43 1.28 12.41
C THR A 158 20.56 1.94 11.63
N PRO A 159 21.46 2.70 12.29
CA PRO A 159 22.55 3.36 11.60
C PRO A 159 23.67 2.39 11.25
N GLU A 160 24.39 2.71 10.19
CA GLU A 160 25.60 1.99 9.79
C GLU A 160 26.66 2.01 10.91
N ALA A 161 26.84 3.16 11.57
CA ALA A 161 27.77 3.33 12.69
C ALA A 161 27.49 2.43 13.92
N SER A 162 26.25 1.93 14.09
CA SER A 162 25.96 0.98 15.19
C SER A 162 26.64 -0.38 14.98
N THR A 163 26.95 -0.73 13.73
CA THR A 163 27.63 -2.00 13.39
C THR A 163 29.14 -1.94 13.64
N GLU A 164 29.71 -0.73 13.72
CA GLU A 164 31.14 -0.51 13.94
C GLU A 164 31.51 -0.42 15.42
N CYS A 165 30.53 -0.34 16.32
CA CYS A 165 30.78 -0.26 17.75
C CYS A 165 30.86 -1.67 18.38
N PRO A 166 32.03 -2.10 18.91
CA PRO A 166 32.25 -3.49 19.33
C PRO A 166 31.61 -3.87 20.67
N TRP A 167 31.07 -2.92 21.44
CA TRP A 167 30.51 -3.11 22.80
C TRP A 167 28.98 -3.23 22.83
N ILE A 168 28.34 -3.32 21.66
CA ILE A 168 26.91 -2.99 21.44
C ILE A 168 26.07 -4.25 21.13
N ARG A 169 26.68 -5.42 21.28
CA ARG A 169 26.05 -6.71 20.97
C ARG A 169 25.47 -7.38 22.22
#